data_AF-G8PSJ6-F1
#
_entry.id   AF-G8PSJ6-F1
#
_cell.length_a   1.000
_cell.length_b   1.000
_cell.length_c   1.000
_cell.angle_alpha   90.00
_cell.angle_beta   90.00
_cell.angle_gamma   90.00
#
_symmetry.space_group_name_H-M   'P 1'
#
loop_
_entity.id
_entity.type
_entity.pdbx_description
1 polymer ?
#
loop_
_entity_poly.entity_id
_entity_poly.type
_entity_poly.pdbx_seq_one_letter_code
_entity_poly.pdbx_strand_id
1 'polypeptide(L)'
;MVSEGNGNSVAPCRVQFSKSAAGAVASPSAAAHGLPSGLAATSGCSNEELSSVTAWAVNGDTIELRNAQETTTAYLLMERPDLLLGYTAKGHDLVVSQ
;
A
#
# COMPACT_ATOMS: atom_id res chain seq x y z
N MET A 1 4.19 1.21 11.20
CA MET A 1 4.67 2.61 11.03
C MET A 1 5.23 2.77 9.61
N VAL A 2 4.88 3.84 8.90
CA VAL A 2 5.49 4.19 7.61
C VAL A 2 6.42 5.39 7.79
N SER A 3 7.68 5.23 7.42
CA SER A 3 8.64 6.34 7.35
C SER A 3 8.77 6.80 5.91
N GLU A 4 8.32 8.03 5.65
CA GLU A 4 8.49 8.76 4.40
C GLU A 4 9.86 9.46 4.48
N GLY A 5 10.80 9.18 3.57
CA GLY A 5 12.23 9.57 3.67
C GLY A 5 12.57 11.07 3.72
N ASN A 6 11.65 11.97 4.07
CA ASN A 6 11.80 13.42 3.96
C ASN A 6 12.29 14.13 5.25
N GLY A 7 12.79 13.39 6.25
CA GLY A 7 13.50 13.95 7.42
C GLY A 7 12.68 14.81 8.41
N ASN A 8 11.37 14.97 8.21
CA ASN A 8 10.51 15.72 9.13
C ASN A 8 9.72 14.78 10.04
N SER A 9 9.73 15.08 11.35
CA SER A 9 8.98 14.39 12.41
C SER A 9 7.47 14.62 12.27
N VAL A 10 6.89 14.13 11.17
CA VAL A 10 5.45 14.07 10.95
C VAL A 10 4.88 12.93 11.79
N ALA A 11 3.65 13.10 12.30
CA ALA A 11 2.91 12.04 12.96
C ALA A 11 3.00 10.75 12.12
N PRO A 12 3.18 9.58 12.75
CA PRO A 12 3.52 8.40 11.98
C PRO A 12 2.39 8.03 11.02
N CYS A 13 2.71 8.04 9.72
CA CYS A 13 1.80 7.52 8.69
C CYS A 13 1.53 6.04 8.99
N ARG A 14 0.25 5.70 9.11
CA ARG A 14 -0.22 4.33 9.35
C ARG A 14 -0.99 3.87 8.15
N VAL A 15 -0.70 2.65 7.71
CA VAL A 15 -1.45 1.95 6.67
C VAL A 15 -2.03 0.69 7.31
N GLN A 16 -3.34 0.54 7.26
CA GLN A 16 -4.06 -0.62 7.76
C GLN A 16 -4.55 -1.45 6.57
N PHE A 17 -4.08 -2.68 6.49
CA PHE A 17 -4.48 -3.64 5.46
C PHE A 17 -5.61 -4.51 5.98
N SER A 18 -6.71 -4.61 5.23
CA SER A 18 -7.77 -5.58 5.49
C SER A 18 -7.99 -6.44 4.24
N LYS A 19 -8.04 -7.75 4.42
CA LYS A 19 -8.30 -8.69 3.33
C LYS A 19 -9.78 -8.61 2.95
N SER A 20 -10.09 -8.38 1.68
CA SER A 20 -11.47 -8.49 1.23
C SER A 20 -11.91 -9.95 1.35
N ALA A 21 -13.06 -10.18 1.97
CA ALA A 21 -13.70 -11.50 1.93
C ALA A 21 -13.93 -11.86 0.45
N ALA A 22 -13.67 -13.11 0.08
CA ALA A 22 -13.89 -13.60 -1.28
C ALA A 22 -15.33 -13.28 -1.71
N GLY A 23 -15.50 -12.29 -2.58
CA GLY A 23 -16.81 -11.80 -3.04
C GLY A 23 -17.08 -10.29 -2.87
N ALA A 24 -16.28 -9.55 -2.09
CA ALA A 24 -16.43 -8.10 -1.97
C ALA A 24 -15.47 -7.38 -2.95
N VAL A 25 -16.00 -7.03 -4.13
CA VAL A 25 -15.42 -6.15 -5.16
C VAL A 25 -13.88 -6.06 -5.13
N ALA A 26 -13.24 -7.13 -5.58
CA ALA A 26 -11.88 -7.02 -6.09
C ALA A 26 -11.94 -6.22 -7.40
N SER A 27 -11.07 -5.24 -7.55
CA SER A 27 -10.78 -4.64 -8.85
C SER A 27 -10.62 -5.75 -9.90
N PRO A 28 -11.24 -5.63 -11.10
CA PRO A 28 -11.29 -6.70 -12.08
C PRO A 28 -9.89 -7.24 -12.46
N SER A 29 -8.84 -6.44 -12.28
CA SER A 29 -7.46 -6.85 -12.56
C SER A 29 -6.80 -7.74 -11.51
N ALA A 30 -7.20 -7.69 -10.23
CA ALA A 30 -6.64 -8.59 -9.20
C ALA A 30 -7.37 -9.94 -9.16
N ALA A 31 -8.67 -9.93 -9.47
CA ALA A 31 -9.49 -11.14 -9.58
C ALA A 31 -9.02 -12.10 -10.69
N ALA A 32 -8.36 -11.58 -11.73
CA ALA A 32 -7.91 -12.36 -12.88
C ALA A 32 -6.80 -13.39 -12.57
N HIS A 33 -6.07 -13.24 -11.46
CA HIS A 33 -4.94 -14.11 -11.11
C HIS A 33 -5.10 -14.87 -9.78
N GLY A 34 -6.24 -14.75 -9.09
CA GLY A 34 -6.46 -15.39 -7.79
C GLY A 34 -5.49 -14.91 -6.69
N LEU A 35 -4.79 -13.80 -6.91
CA LEU A 35 -3.83 -13.24 -5.97
C LEU A 35 -4.54 -12.49 -4.84
N PRO A 36 -3.99 -12.49 -3.62
CA PRO A 36 -4.57 -11.77 -2.49
C PRO A 36 -4.73 -10.28 -2.77
N SER A 37 -5.91 -9.74 -2.45
CA SER A 37 -6.19 -8.31 -2.51
C SER A 37 -7.12 -7.88 -1.37
N GLY A 38 -7.21 -6.58 -1.14
CA GLY A 38 -8.06 -6.06 -0.10
C GLY A 38 -8.16 -4.54 -0.04
N LEU A 39 -8.82 -4.06 1.01
CA LEU A 39 -8.93 -2.63 1.31
C LEU A 39 -7.71 -2.18 2.12
N ALA A 40 -7.29 -0.94 1.89
CA ALA A 40 -6.27 -0.27 2.67
C ALA A 40 -6.83 1.06 3.18
N ALA A 41 -6.51 1.40 4.43
CA ALA A 41 -6.85 2.70 5.01
C ALA A 41 -5.59 3.36 5.52
N THR A 42 -5.42 4.64 5.24
CA THR A 42 -4.27 5.42 5.70
C THR A 42 -4.67 6.49 6.69
N SER A 43 -3.78 6.78 7.64
CA SER A 43 -3.99 7.78 8.68
C SER A 43 -2.69 8.48 9.02
N GLY A 44 -2.73 9.80 9.15
CA GLY A 44 -1.56 10.62 9.50
C GLY A 44 -0.52 10.79 8.39
N CYS A 45 -0.79 10.33 7.17
CA CYS A 45 0.15 10.41 6.05
C CYS A 45 0.12 11.82 5.43
N SER A 46 1.31 12.41 5.26
CA SER A 46 1.46 13.72 4.62
C SER A 46 1.80 13.63 3.14
N ASN A 47 2.32 12.48 2.67
CA ASN A 47 2.47 12.21 1.25
C ASN A 47 1.08 12.04 0.60
N GLU A 48 0.84 12.81 -0.46
CA GLU A 48 -0.42 12.81 -1.23
C GLU A 48 -0.75 11.42 -1.80
N GLU A 49 0.25 10.67 -2.27
CA GLU A 49 0.08 9.34 -2.85
C GLU A 49 -0.40 8.35 -1.80
N LEU A 50 0.21 8.36 -0.61
CA LEU A 50 -0.21 7.52 0.53
C LEU A 50 -1.56 7.93 1.11
N SER A 51 -1.85 9.24 1.16
CA SER A 51 -3.13 9.74 1.66
C SER A 51 -4.33 9.31 0.79
N SER A 52 -4.07 8.99 -0.49
CA SER A 52 -5.09 8.58 -1.45
C SER A 52 -5.31 7.06 -1.53
N VAL A 53 -4.53 6.27 -0.79
CA VAL A 53 -4.59 4.81 -0.81
C VAL A 53 -5.91 4.33 -0.21
N THR A 54 -6.60 3.47 -0.97
CA THR A 54 -7.87 2.85 -0.57
C THR A 54 -7.85 1.32 -0.70
N ALA A 55 -6.89 0.77 -1.44
CA ALA A 55 -6.81 -0.66 -1.71
C ALA A 55 -5.36 -1.15 -1.77
N TRP A 56 -5.20 -2.46 -1.63
CA TRP A 56 -3.95 -3.16 -1.87
C TRP A 56 -4.17 -4.43 -2.68
N ALA A 57 -3.18 -4.83 -3.46
CA ALA A 57 -3.20 -6.08 -4.20
C ALA A 57 -1.79 -6.66 -4.32
N VAL A 58 -1.68 -7.99 -4.31
CA VAL A 58 -0.43 -8.68 -4.66
C VAL A 58 -0.37 -8.80 -6.18
N ASN A 59 0.77 -8.41 -6.75
CA ASN A 59 1.10 -8.59 -8.16
C ASN A 59 2.51 -9.17 -8.28
N GLY A 60 2.60 -10.47 -8.60
CA GLY A 60 3.87 -11.21 -8.55
C GLY A 60 4.47 -11.15 -7.14
N ASP A 61 5.70 -10.64 -7.04
CA ASP A 61 6.45 -10.49 -5.79
C ASP A 61 6.24 -9.13 -5.10
N THR A 62 5.38 -8.29 -5.67
CA THR A 62 5.12 -6.93 -5.18
C THR A 62 3.73 -6.82 -4.56
N ILE A 63 3.60 -5.97 -3.55
CA ILE A 63 2.32 -5.49 -3.04
C ILE A 63 2.12 -4.08 -3.56
N GLU A 64 1.08 -3.89 -4.37
CA GLU A 64 0.70 -2.59 -4.91
C GLU A 64 -0.32 -1.92 -4.00
N LEU A 65 -0.08 -0.67 -3.62
CA LEU A 65 -1.09 0.20 -3.03
C LEU A 65 -1.80 0.97 -4.14
N ARG A 66 -3.12 1.08 -4.05
CA ARG A 66 -3.95 1.69 -5.09
C ARG A 66 -4.92 2.70 -4.52
N ASN A 67 -5.26 3.71 -5.32
CA ASN A 67 -6.29 4.69 -5.01
C ASN A 67 -7.68 4.23 -5.46
N ALA A 68 -8.69 5.08 -5.25
CA ALA A 68 -10.08 4.80 -5.60
C ALA A 68 -10.33 4.67 -7.12
N GLN A 69 -9.41 5.14 -7.96
CA GLN A 69 -9.43 4.98 -9.42
C GLN A 69 -8.66 3.72 -9.87
N GLU A 70 -8.29 2.83 -8.94
CA GLU A 70 -7.50 1.62 -9.19
C GLU A 70 -6.09 1.89 -9.74
N THR A 71 -5.60 3.12 -9.63
CA THR A 71 -4.24 3.48 -10.04
C THR A 71 -3.26 3.15 -8.94
N THR A 72 -2.15 2.50 -9.29
CA THR A 72 -1.07 2.17 -8.35
C THR A 72 -0.34 3.44 -7.89
N THR A 73 -0.33 3.66 -6.58
CA THR A 73 0.29 4.82 -5.93
C THR A 73 1.60 4.47 -5.23
N ALA A 74 1.82 3.21 -4.88
CA ALA A 74 3.08 2.73 -4.32
C ALA A 74 3.27 1.23 -4.56
N TYR A 75 4.53 0.82 -4.53
CA TYR A 75 4.99 -0.56 -4.64
C TYR A 75 5.74 -0.92 -3.37
N LEU A 76 5.39 -2.06 -2.76
CA LEU A 76 6.06 -2.60 -1.59
C LEU A 76 6.62 -3.99 -1.91
N LEU A 77 7.80 -4.25 -1.37
CA LEU A 77 8.58 -5.47 -1.48
C LEU A 77 8.79 -6.02 -0.06
N MET A 78 8.61 -7.32 0.09
CA MET A 78 8.82 -7.98 1.37
C MET A 78 10.30 -8.33 1.55
N GLU A 79 10.99 -7.56 2.38
CA GLU A 79 12.35 -7.91 2.81
C GLU A 79 12.32 -8.94 3.94
N ARG A 80 11.43 -8.73 4.91
CA ARG A 80 11.22 -9.62 6.07
C ARG A 80 9.74 -9.60 6.48
N PRO A 81 9.26 -10.57 7.29
CA PRO A 81 7.85 -10.63 7.71
C PRO A 81 7.35 -9.38 8.46
N ASP A 82 8.25 -8.61 9.08
CA ASP A 82 8.00 -7.39 9.85
C ASP A 82 8.45 -6.10 9.14
N LEU A 83 9.06 -6.21 7.95
CA LEU A 83 9.66 -5.09 7.23
C LEU A 83 9.38 -5.20 5.74
N LEU A 84 8.61 -4.24 5.22
CA LEU A 84 8.46 -4.00 3.80
C LEU A 84 9.25 -2.75 3.42
N LEU A 85 9.99 -2.84 2.33
CA LEU A 85 10.58 -1.68 1.66
C LEU A 85 9.75 -1.35 0.43
N GLY A 86 9.75 -0.11 0.00
CA GLY A 86 8.99 0.24 -1.18
C GLY A 86 9.27 1.64 -1.67
N TYR A 87 8.50 2.04 -2.67
CA TYR A 87 8.57 3.37 -3.23
C TYR A 87 7.19 3.79 -3.73
N THR A 88 6.89 5.08 -3.64
CA THR A 88 5.70 5.65 -4.26
C THR A 88 5.84 5.71 -5.78
N ALA A 89 4.75 5.87 -6.52
CA ALA A 89 4.79 6.00 -7.98
C ALA A 89 5.61 7.22 -8.44
N LYS A 90 5.73 8.26 -7.60
CA LYS A 90 6.63 9.41 -7.81
C LYS A 90 8.09 9.15 -7.37
N GLY A 91 8.40 7.97 -6.84
CA GLY A 91 9.77 7.56 -6.50
C GLY A 91 10.23 7.92 -5.09
N HIS A 92 9.32 8.20 -4.16
CA HIS A 92 9.70 8.41 -2.76
C HIS A 92 9.88 7.08 -2.04
N ASP A 93 11.02 6.88 -1.38
CA ASP A 93 11.28 5.67 -0.60
C ASP A 93 10.31 5.54 0.58
N LEU A 94 9.89 4.30 0.82
CA LEU A 94 8.98 3.89 1.88
C LEU A 94 9.61 2.78 2.71
N VAL A 95 9.51 2.93 4.02
CA VAL A 95 9.80 1.85 4.96
C VAL A 95 8.52 1.58 5.76
N VAL A 96 7.96 0.38 5.62
CA VAL A 96 6.77 -0.05 6.35
C VAL A 96 7.18 -1.14 7.34
N SER A 97 6.99 -0.86 8.62
CA SER A 97 7.25 -1.79 9.73
C SER A 97 6.01 -1.94 10.61
N GLN A 98 5.95 -2.97 11.45
CA GLN A 98 4.89 -3.08 12.47
C GLN A 98 5.12 -2.11 13.62
#